data_AF-A0AAU1IEU1-F1
#
_entry.id   AF-A0AAU1IEU1-F1
#
_cell.length_a   1.000
_cell.length_b   1.000
_cell.length_c   1.000
_cell.angle_alpha   90.00
_cell.angle_beta   90.00
_cell.angle_gamma   90.00
#
_symmetry.space_group_name_H-M   'P 1'
#
loop_
_entity.id
_entity.type
_entity.pdbx_description
1 polymer ?
#
loop_
_entity_poly.entity_id
_entity_poly.type
_entity_poly.pdbx_seq_one_letter_code
_entity_poly.pdbx_strand_id
1 'polypeptide(L)'
;MASVAGCAVLGGVLVLLPWGPSGTRAPGPAPGAQALAAVTMGVPAALPDLAVLIDERERHLRAHPGDARSWAVLGAAYVEQGRRTAEPEYYPKAEKALRTSLKVRDPNAEALAGMAALANARRDFGAARTWGEAALKADRKRWTTYPALIDAYTGLGDHKAAKRTLDRLLDLRSGPAVQARAAAVYRDRGWREDAAVALSDAAAAAEAPAERAAYLERAGQLAWERGDLDVALRHFQAAVRLDPDQRAALAGQGRTLAALGRTTEALNAYRAALAKQPLPEYALELGELYEALDMGQAARVQYDLLRERTARAAAGGVDDELVLGHFEADHGDPDSAVQRLRTEWRRQPGVAVADALGWALHRTGEDEEALKFARLANDKKRGGGVRSALYVYHQGMIELELRMSGAARRHLQEALRINPHFSPTRVPLAEATLKELGEPSVEDVPDMDAKPKRR
;
A
#
# COMPACT_ATOMS: atom_id res chain seq x y z
N MET A 1 25.77 80.83 -53.38
CA MET A 1 26.51 79.95 -54.33
C MET A 1 26.34 78.53 -53.81
N ALA A 2 25.28 77.86 -54.28
CA ALA A 2 25.32 76.78 -55.28
C ALA A 2 25.73 75.43 -54.63
N SER A 3 24.74 74.57 -54.34
CA SER A 3 24.46 73.28 -55.02
C SER A 3 25.45 72.18 -54.58
N VAL A 4 25.04 70.98 -54.13
CA VAL A 4 24.44 69.93 -54.96
C VAL A 4 23.86 68.82 -54.04
N ALA A 5 22.75 68.26 -54.49
CA ALA A 5 22.02 67.13 -53.95
C ALA A 5 22.75 65.78 -54.10
N GLY A 6 22.53 64.87 -53.16
CA GLY A 6 22.89 63.46 -53.26
C GLY A 6 21.80 62.59 -52.64
N CYS A 7 20.87 62.11 -53.46
CA CYS A 7 19.94 61.04 -53.09
C CYS A 7 20.68 59.71 -53.09
N ALA A 8 20.64 58.99 -51.98
CA ALA A 8 20.92 57.56 -51.93
C ALA A 8 19.74 56.85 -51.27
N VAL A 9 19.01 56.07 -52.08
CA VAL A 9 18.00 55.12 -51.65
C VAL A 9 18.73 53.85 -51.22
N LEU A 10 18.58 53.44 -49.96
CA LEU A 10 19.00 52.12 -49.48
C LEU A 10 17.82 51.45 -48.78
N GLY A 11 17.39 50.32 -49.35
CA GLY A 11 16.28 49.52 -48.89
C GLY A 11 16.54 48.93 -47.51
N GLY A 12 15.61 49.15 -46.59
CA GLY A 12 15.59 48.48 -45.29
C GLY A 12 15.02 47.07 -45.43
N VAL A 13 15.86 46.06 -45.18
CA VAL A 13 15.39 44.71 -44.87
C VAL A 13 14.83 44.74 -43.44
N LEU A 14 13.52 44.57 -43.32
CA LEU A 14 12.84 44.35 -42.03
C LEU A 14 13.18 42.93 -41.55
N VAL A 15 14.17 42.82 -40.66
CA VAL A 15 14.41 41.58 -39.91
C VAL A 15 13.39 41.51 -38.78
N LEU A 16 12.35 40.69 -38.97
CA LEU A 16 11.44 40.29 -37.89
C LEU A 16 12.20 39.35 -36.95
N LEU A 17 12.73 39.90 -35.85
CA LEU A 17 13.20 39.10 -34.73
C LEU A 17 11.96 38.50 -34.00
N PRO A 18 11.87 37.18 -33.80
CA PRO A 18 10.78 36.59 -33.04
C PRO A 18 10.99 36.92 -31.57
N TRP A 19 10.25 37.93 -31.09
CA TRP A 19 10.15 38.26 -29.67
C TRP A 19 9.18 37.28 -29.00
N GLY A 20 9.70 36.14 -28.55
CA GLY A 20 9.03 35.29 -27.57
C GLY A 20 9.76 35.44 -26.23
N PRO A 21 9.07 35.53 -25.08
CA PRO A 21 9.73 35.43 -23.78
C PRO A 21 10.24 33.99 -23.65
N SER A 22 11.51 33.77 -24.00
CA SER A 22 12.27 32.59 -23.64
C SER A 22 12.55 32.65 -22.14
N GLY A 23 11.50 32.39 -21.35
CA GLY A 23 11.65 32.01 -19.96
C GLY A 23 12.35 30.65 -19.94
N THR A 24 13.68 30.66 -19.90
CA THR A 24 14.45 29.48 -19.52
C THR A 24 14.01 29.15 -18.09
N ARG A 25 13.08 28.20 -17.97
CA ARG A 25 12.73 27.59 -16.68
C ARG A 25 14.04 27.21 -16.03
N ALA A 26 14.33 27.75 -14.84
CA ALA A 26 15.54 27.43 -14.12
C ALA A 26 15.74 25.90 -14.12
N PRO A 27 16.97 25.41 -14.37
CA PRO A 27 17.21 23.98 -14.38
C PRO A 27 16.67 23.39 -13.08
N GLY A 28 15.90 22.30 -13.20
CA GLY A 28 15.34 21.63 -12.03
C GLY A 28 16.44 21.23 -11.05
N PRO A 29 16.11 21.06 -9.76
CA PRO A 29 17.07 20.61 -8.75
C PRO A 29 17.81 19.35 -9.22
N ALA A 30 19.10 19.23 -8.87
CA ALA A 30 19.89 18.04 -9.21
C ALA A 30 19.25 16.75 -8.64
N PRO A 31 19.44 15.58 -9.28
CA PRO A 31 18.87 14.30 -8.85
C PRO A 31 18.99 14.03 -7.34
N GLY A 32 20.20 14.14 -6.78
CA GLY A 32 20.42 13.94 -5.34
C GLY A 32 19.65 14.92 -4.44
N ALA A 33 19.47 16.18 -4.89
CA ALA A 33 18.69 17.18 -4.17
C ALA A 33 17.18 16.89 -4.22
N GLN A 34 16.67 16.36 -5.34
CA GLN A 34 15.28 15.91 -5.45
C GLN A 34 15.00 14.74 -4.51
N ALA A 35 15.84 13.71 -4.53
CA ALA A 35 15.72 12.58 -3.62
C ALA A 35 15.86 13.00 -2.15
N LEU A 36 16.77 13.94 -1.83
CA LEU A 36 16.91 14.47 -0.48
C LEU A 36 15.62 15.12 0.01
N ALA A 37 15.00 15.97 -0.82
CA ALA A 37 13.73 16.61 -0.49
C ALA A 37 12.62 15.55 -0.28
N ALA A 38 12.52 14.56 -1.16
CA ALA A 38 11.53 13.50 -1.07
C ALA A 38 11.69 12.66 0.21
N VAL A 39 12.90 12.13 0.47
CA VAL A 39 13.21 11.30 1.64
C VAL A 39 12.98 12.07 2.94
N THR A 40 13.37 13.35 3.00
CA THR A 40 13.16 14.17 4.21
C THR A 40 11.69 14.51 4.47
N MET A 41 10.86 14.54 3.42
CA MET A 41 9.41 14.70 3.54
C MET A 41 8.66 13.36 3.73
N GLY A 42 9.35 12.22 3.65
CA GLY A 42 8.72 10.90 3.74
C GLY A 42 7.80 10.58 2.55
N VAL A 43 8.13 11.10 1.37
CA VAL A 43 7.44 10.81 0.10
C VAL A 43 8.35 10.02 -0.84
N PRO A 44 7.79 9.27 -1.80
CA PRO A 44 8.58 8.45 -2.71
C PRO A 44 9.56 9.26 -3.56
N ALA A 45 10.79 8.76 -3.67
CA ALA A 45 11.84 9.30 -4.54
C ALA A 45 12.06 8.37 -5.74
N ALA A 46 12.37 8.91 -6.92
CA ALA A 46 12.74 8.09 -8.09
C ALA A 46 13.97 7.22 -7.78
N LEU A 47 13.97 5.94 -8.19
CA LEU A 47 15.07 5.02 -7.89
C LEU A 47 16.46 5.51 -8.36
N PRO A 48 16.61 6.09 -9.58
CA PRO A 48 17.91 6.63 -10.00
C PRO A 48 18.39 7.78 -9.10
N ASP A 49 17.50 8.69 -8.74
CA ASP A 49 17.81 9.84 -7.89
C ASP A 49 18.17 9.39 -6.46
N LEU A 50 17.48 8.36 -5.97
CA LEU A 50 17.73 7.75 -4.67
C LEU A 50 19.11 7.09 -4.61
N ALA A 51 19.53 6.42 -5.69
CA ALA A 51 20.87 5.85 -5.79
C ALA A 51 21.96 6.93 -5.73
N VAL A 52 21.74 8.08 -6.41
CA VAL A 52 22.65 9.24 -6.35
C VAL A 52 22.74 9.79 -4.92
N LEU A 53 21.59 9.97 -4.24
CA LEU A 53 21.56 10.45 -2.86
C LEU A 53 22.34 9.52 -1.90
N ILE A 54 22.15 8.21 -2.04
CA ILE A 54 22.84 7.22 -1.19
C ILE A 54 24.35 7.37 -1.35
N ASP A 55 24.87 7.34 -2.58
CA ASP A 55 26.30 7.48 -2.87
C ASP A 55 26.87 8.81 -2.35
N GLU A 56 26.15 9.92 -2.52
CA GLU A 56 26.53 11.23 -1.97
C GLU A 56 26.61 11.23 -0.43
N ARG A 57 25.61 10.65 0.25
CA ARG A 57 25.60 10.58 1.72
C ARG A 57 26.71 9.66 2.24
N GLU A 58 26.97 8.54 1.59
CA GLU A 58 28.07 7.64 1.96
C GLU A 58 29.44 8.29 1.79
N ARG A 59 29.69 9.01 0.69
CA ARG A 59 30.91 9.81 0.52
C ARG A 59 31.04 10.88 1.59
N HIS A 60 29.97 11.64 1.86
CA HIS A 60 29.98 12.70 2.86
C HIS A 60 30.30 12.18 4.26
N LEU A 61 29.67 11.08 4.66
CA LEU A 61 29.82 10.49 5.99
C LEU A 61 31.18 9.82 6.22
N ARG A 62 31.91 9.43 5.16
CA ARG A 62 33.31 9.03 5.27
C ARG A 62 34.20 10.20 5.72
N ALA A 63 33.94 11.40 5.22
CA ALA A 63 34.68 12.60 5.62
C ALA A 63 34.13 13.23 6.92
N HIS A 64 32.84 13.04 7.21
CA HIS A 64 32.14 13.67 8.34
C HIS A 64 31.35 12.64 9.17
N PRO A 65 32.03 11.68 9.84
CA PRO A 65 31.36 10.62 10.58
C PRO A 65 30.52 11.12 11.76
N GLY A 66 30.77 12.35 12.24
CA GLY A 66 29.99 13.02 13.28
C GLY A 66 28.74 13.77 12.80
N ASP A 67 28.36 13.69 11.53
CA ASP A 67 27.14 14.31 11.01
C ASP A 67 25.91 13.42 11.25
N ALA A 68 25.29 13.57 12.42
CA ALA A 68 24.10 12.81 12.79
C ALA A 68 22.93 13.00 11.81
N ARG A 69 22.77 14.19 11.21
CA ARG A 69 21.68 14.45 10.26
C ARG A 69 21.88 13.67 8.98
N SER A 70 23.10 13.67 8.44
CA SER A 70 23.41 12.89 7.24
C SER A 70 23.26 11.39 7.47
N TRP A 71 23.60 10.88 8.66
CA TRP A 71 23.33 9.49 9.04
C TRP A 71 21.83 9.17 9.04
N ALA A 72 20.99 10.07 9.56
CA ALA A 72 19.53 9.89 9.56
C ALA A 72 18.97 9.86 8.12
N VAL A 73 19.42 10.78 7.26
CA VAL A 73 19.03 10.81 5.83
C VAL A 73 19.45 9.54 5.11
N LEU A 74 20.70 9.09 5.29
CA LEU A 74 21.18 7.85 4.67
C LEU A 74 20.33 6.64 5.11
N GLY A 75 20.01 6.58 6.41
CA GLY A 75 19.11 5.57 6.95
C GLY A 75 17.74 5.57 6.29
N ALA A 76 17.09 6.73 6.20
CA ALA A 76 15.79 6.87 5.55
C ALA A 76 15.83 6.54 4.05
N ALA A 77 16.91 6.94 3.35
CA ALA A 77 17.11 6.60 1.93
C ALA A 77 17.23 5.09 1.72
N TYR A 78 17.92 4.38 2.62
CA TYR A 78 17.98 2.92 2.60
C TYR A 78 16.64 2.25 2.87
N VAL A 79 15.81 2.79 3.78
CA VAL A 79 14.43 2.29 3.97
C VAL A 79 13.62 2.42 2.68
N GLU A 80 13.66 3.59 2.05
CA GLU A 80 12.92 3.84 0.81
C GLU A 80 13.40 2.92 -0.32
N GLN A 81 14.72 2.74 -0.46
CA GLN A 81 15.30 1.85 -1.45
C GLN A 81 14.80 0.42 -1.25
N GLY A 82 14.90 -0.11 -0.02
CA GLY A 82 14.42 -1.45 0.32
C GLY A 82 12.92 -1.64 0.05
N ARG A 83 12.09 -0.64 0.37
CA ARG A 83 10.64 -0.68 0.08
C ARG A 83 10.34 -0.71 -1.41
N ARG A 84 11.04 0.12 -2.20
CA ARG A 84 10.81 0.24 -3.65
C ARG A 84 11.34 -0.95 -4.42
N THR A 85 12.41 -1.60 -3.96
CA THR A 85 13.01 -2.74 -4.66
C THR A 85 12.60 -4.11 -4.13
N ALA A 86 12.06 -4.18 -2.91
CA ALA A 86 11.86 -5.42 -2.16
C ALA A 86 13.17 -6.20 -1.92
N GLU A 87 14.29 -5.50 -1.77
CA GLU A 87 15.59 -6.09 -1.41
C GLU A 87 15.82 -5.98 0.10
N PRO A 88 15.75 -7.08 0.88
CA PRO A 88 15.84 -7.04 2.34
C PRO A 88 17.21 -6.57 2.86
N GLU A 89 18.25 -6.61 2.02
CA GLU A 89 19.63 -6.24 2.35
C GLU A 89 19.79 -4.74 2.70
N TYR A 90 18.86 -3.89 2.26
CA TYR A 90 18.87 -2.47 2.62
C TYR A 90 18.41 -2.21 4.05
N TYR A 91 17.58 -3.07 4.65
CA TYR A 91 17.05 -2.84 5.99
C TYR A 91 18.12 -2.92 7.10
N PRO A 92 19.06 -3.90 7.09
CA PRO A 92 20.22 -3.85 7.98
C PRO A 92 21.11 -2.63 7.78
N LYS A 93 21.30 -2.16 6.53
CA LYS A 93 22.07 -0.94 6.23
C LYS A 93 21.39 0.31 6.80
N ALA A 94 20.07 0.41 6.61
CA ALA A 94 19.23 1.47 7.17
C ALA A 94 19.34 1.50 8.70
N GLU A 95 19.18 0.35 9.35
CA GLU A 95 19.26 0.24 10.81
C GLU A 95 20.62 0.70 11.33
N LYS A 96 21.71 0.26 10.69
CA LYS A 96 23.06 0.66 11.06
C LYS A 96 23.25 2.17 10.96
N ALA A 97 22.80 2.80 9.86
CA ALA A 97 22.90 4.24 9.68
C ALA A 97 22.06 5.02 10.71
N LEU A 98 20.81 4.62 10.94
CA LEU A 98 19.91 5.27 11.91
C LEU A 98 20.41 5.14 13.35
N ARG A 99 20.87 3.95 13.75
CA ARG A 99 21.49 3.74 15.07
C ARG A 99 22.78 4.54 15.22
N THR A 100 23.57 4.70 14.15
CA THR A 100 24.78 5.52 14.18
C THR A 100 24.43 7.00 14.37
N SER A 101 23.40 7.51 13.68
CA SER A 101 22.87 8.84 13.93
C SER A 101 22.48 9.07 15.40
N LEU A 102 21.78 8.11 16.02
CA LEU A 102 21.37 8.19 17.43
C LEU A 102 22.57 8.16 18.39
N LYS A 103 23.63 7.42 18.07
CA LYS A 103 24.87 7.42 18.86
C LYS A 103 25.62 8.74 18.77
N VAL A 104 25.61 9.38 17.60
CA VAL A 104 26.27 10.67 17.40
C VAL A 104 25.48 11.81 18.06
N ARG A 105 24.14 11.74 18.04
CA ARG A 105 23.25 12.71 18.69
C ARG A 105 21.99 12.03 19.24
N ASP A 106 21.75 12.18 20.54
CA ASP A 106 20.54 11.71 21.22
C ASP A 106 19.90 12.84 22.07
N PRO A 107 18.61 13.15 21.90
CA PRO A 107 17.70 12.63 20.89
C PRO A 107 17.98 13.20 19.49
N ASN A 108 17.84 12.35 18.46
CA ASN A 108 17.75 12.79 17.07
C ASN A 108 16.40 12.39 16.49
N ALA A 109 15.44 13.32 16.47
CA ALA A 109 14.08 13.09 16.02
C ALA A 109 13.99 12.53 14.58
N GLU A 110 14.91 12.93 13.68
CA GLU A 110 14.96 12.42 12.31
C GLU A 110 15.32 10.94 12.25
N ALA A 111 16.30 10.51 13.07
CA ALA A 111 16.67 9.11 13.13
C ALA A 111 15.63 8.27 13.88
N LEU A 112 14.98 8.81 14.92
CA LEU A 112 13.87 8.13 15.58
C LEU A 112 12.69 7.93 14.61
N ALA A 113 12.35 8.94 13.80
CA ALA A 113 11.34 8.81 12.75
C ALA A 113 11.76 7.81 11.66
N GLY A 114 13.03 7.80 11.27
CA GLY A 114 13.58 6.81 10.35
C GLY A 114 13.53 5.38 10.91
N MET A 115 13.77 5.18 12.21
CA MET A 115 13.62 3.88 12.88
C MET A 115 12.16 3.43 12.88
N ALA A 116 11.21 4.34 13.05
CA ALA A 116 9.79 4.04 12.93
C ALA A 116 9.42 3.60 11.50
N ALA A 117 9.92 4.32 10.48
CA ALA A 117 9.71 3.97 9.07
C ALA A 117 10.33 2.61 8.70
N LEU A 118 11.54 2.31 9.21
CA LEU A 118 12.19 1.00 9.04
C LEU A 118 11.36 -0.12 9.68
N ALA A 119 10.91 0.08 10.92
CA ALA A 119 10.07 -0.89 11.61
C ALA A 119 8.75 -1.15 10.87
N ASN A 120 8.11 -0.11 10.33
CA ASN A 120 6.95 -0.29 9.43
C ASN A 120 7.29 -1.06 8.15
N ALA A 121 8.45 -0.78 7.52
CA ALA A 121 8.89 -1.50 6.32
C ALA A 121 9.16 -2.99 6.59
N ARG A 122 9.54 -3.31 7.83
CA ARG A 122 9.69 -4.67 8.36
C ARG A 122 8.41 -5.28 8.90
N ARG A 123 7.30 -4.53 8.91
CA ARG A 123 6.02 -4.92 9.51
C ARG A 123 6.16 -5.29 11.00
N ASP A 124 7.03 -4.58 11.71
CA ASP A 124 7.08 -4.56 13.18
C ASP A 124 6.38 -3.28 13.67
N PHE A 125 5.05 -3.32 13.70
CA PHE A 125 4.25 -2.14 14.05
C PHE A 125 4.40 -1.75 15.53
N GLY A 126 4.72 -2.71 16.40
CA GLY A 126 4.99 -2.46 17.82
C GLY A 126 6.26 -1.62 18.03
N ALA A 127 7.36 -1.99 17.35
CA ALA A 127 8.57 -1.18 17.35
C ALA A 127 8.35 0.16 16.64
N ALA A 128 7.61 0.17 15.52
CA ALA A 128 7.32 1.40 14.79
C ALA A 128 6.58 2.44 15.65
N ARG A 129 5.57 2.00 16.40
CA ARG A 129 4.87 2.84 17.40
C ARG A 129 5.86 3.41 18.41
N THR A 130 6.69 2.55 19.00
CA THR A 130 7.64 2.94 20.05
C THR A 130 8.63 4.00 19.56
N TRP A 131 9.24 3.79 18.40
CA TRP A 131 10.17 4.75 17.80
C TRP A 131 9.48 6.05 17.37
N GLY A 132 8.27 5.96 16.80
CA GLY A 132 7.51 7.12 16.37
C GLY A 132 7.06 8.00 17.54
N GLU A 133 6.63 7.41 18.65
CA GLU A 133 6.26 8.13 19.87
C GLU A 133 7.48 8.82 20.49
N ALA A 134 8.64 8.14 20.51
CA ALA A 134 9.90 8.74 20.92
C ALA A 134 10.31 9.92 20.01
N ALA A 135 10.13 9.79 18.69
CA ALA A 135 10.38 10.87 17.73
C ALA A 135 9.49 12.09 17.99
N LEU A 136 8.19 11.91 18.26
CA LEU A 136 7.29 13.01 18.62
C LEU A 136 7.60 13.61 20.00
N LYS A 137 8.12 12.82 20.95
CA LYS A 137 8.60 13.35 22.22
C LYS A 137 9.80 14.28 22.02
N ALA A 138 10.70 13.93 21.11
CA ALA A 138 11.87 14.74 20.76
C ALA A 138 11.49 16.00 19.93
N ASP A 139 10.54 15.88 19.00
CA ASP A 139 10.06 16.98 18.17
C ASP A 139 8.55 16.84 17.87
N ARG A 140 7.74 17.50 18.70
CA ARG A 140 6.26 17.42 18.64
C ARG A 140 5.64 18.06 17.40
N LYS A 141 6.38 18.92 16.68
CA LYS A 141 5.85 19.64 15.51
C LYS A 141 6.32 19.02 14.19
N ARG A 142 7.17 17.98 14.25
CA ARG A 142 7.63 17.24 13.07
C ARG A 142 6.51 16.43 12.45
N TRP A 143 5.82 17.05 11.49
CA TRP A 143 4.72 16.42 10.76
C TRP A 143 5.15 15.11 10.06
N THR A 144 6.42 14.96 9.65
CA THR A 144 6.91 13.77 8.93
C THR A 144 6.99 12.51 9.79
N THR A 145 6.90 12.63 11.11
CA THR A 145 6.81 11.47 12.02
C THR A 145 5.39 10.87 12.04
N TYR A 146 4.36 11.71 11.85
CA TYR A 146 2.97 11.29 11.97
C TYR A 146 2.56 10.21 10.95
N PRO A 147 2.97 10.26 9.66
CA PRO A 147 2.71 9.17 8.72
C PRO A 147 3.19 7.80 9.21
N ALA A 148 4.40 7.71 9.77
CA ALA A 148 4.91 6.44 10.29
C ALA A 148 4.11 5.94 11.50
N LEU A 149 3.63 6.84 12.36
CA LEU A 149 2.76 6.46 13.48
C LEU A 149 1.37 6.04 13.02
N ILE A 150 0.80 6.71 12.00
CA ILE A 150 -0.47 6.29 11.40
C ILE A 150 -0.34 4.87 10.87
N ASP A 151 0.70 4.59 10.07
CA ASP A 151 0.97 3.25 9.52
C ASP A 151 1.11 2.21 10.65
N ALA A 152 1.82 2.56 11.75
CA ALA A 152 2.01 1.68 12.91
C ALA A 152 0.69 1.40 13.67
N TYR A 153 -0.11 2.43 13.97
CA TYR A 153 -1.38 2.26 14.67
C TYR A 153 -2.40 1.50 13.81
N THR A 154 -2.43 1.75 12.50
CA THR A 154 -3.26 0.97 11.57
C THR A 154 -2.86 -0.50 11.58
N GLY A 155 -1.57 -0.81 11.48
CA GLY A 155 -1.07 -2.20 11.53
C GLY A 155 -1.40 -2.92 12.85
N LEU A 156 -1.42 -2.20 13.97
CA LEU A 156 -1.83 -2.71 15.28
C LEU A 156 -3.35 -2.79 15.49
N GLY A 157 -4.16 -2.36 14.51
CA GLY A 157 -5.62 -2.27 14.66
C GLY A 157 -6.11 -1.13 15.58
N ASP A 158 -5.23 -0.22 16.01
CA ASP A 158 -5.61 0.96 16.80
C ASP A 158 -6.09 2.11 15.89
N HIS A 159 -7.24 1.89 15.24
CA HIS A 159 -7.83 2.88 14.34
C HIS A 159 -8.26 4.18 15.05
N LYS A 160 -8.41 4.17 16.38
CA LYS A 160 -8.68 5.37 17.18
C LYS A 160 -7.42 6.22 17.29
N ALA A 161 -6.27 5.61 17.62
CA ALA A 161 -4.99 6.30 17.63
C ALA A 161 -4.58 6.76 16.23
N ALA A 162 -4.77 5.93 15.19
CA ALA A 162 -4.53 6.32 13.81
C ALA A 162 -5.32 7.58 13.42
N LYS A 163 -6.63 7.63 13.72
CA LYS A 163 -7.47 8.82 13.47
C LYS A 163 -6.96 10.05 14.25
N ARG A 164 -6.72 9.94 15.56
CA ARG A 164 -6.22 11.08 16.36
C ARG A 164 -4.88 11.60 15.85
N THR A 165 -4.02 10.70 15.40
CA THR A 165 -2.71 11.03 14.82
C THR A 165 -2.88 11.75 13.48
N LEU A 166 -3.82 11.30 12.63
CA LEU A 166 -4.18 11.99 11.40
C LEU A 166 -4.78 13.37 11.65
N ASP A 167 -5.75 13.50 12.57
CA ASP A 167 -6.36 14.78 12.93
C ASP A 167 -5.25 15.79 13.30
N ARG A 168 -4.25 15.34 14.07
CA ARG A 168 -3.11 16.18 14.44
C ARG A 168 -2.17 16.51 13.27
N LEU A 169 -1.98 15.59 12.34
CA LEU A 169 -1.20 15.83 11.13
C LEU A 169 -1.87 16.90 10.26
N LEU A 170 -3.19 16.83 10.09
CA LEU A 170 -3.98 17.79 9.33
C LEU A 170 -3.92 19.20 9.95
N ASP A 171 -3.87 19.31 11.28
CA ASP A 171 -3.66 20.60 11.97
C ASP A 171 -2.28 21.22 11.67
N LEU A 172 -1.26 20.40 11.45
CA LEU A 172 0.13 20.86 11.31
C LEU A 172 0.51 21.23 9.88
N ARG A 173 -0.07 20.53 8.89
CA ARG A 173 0.33 20.69 7.49
C ARG A 173 -0.78 20.28 6.54
N SER A 174 -0.94 21.05 5.47
CA SER A 174 -1.68 20.69 4.27
C SER A 174 -0.71 20.36 3.13
N GLY A 175 -1.16 19.55 2.17
CA GLY A 175 -0.41 19.24 0.96
C GLY A 175 -0.66 17.82 0.45
N PRO A 176 -0.16 17.49 -0.74
CA PRO A 176 -0.44 16.23 -1.42
C PRO A 176 -0.02 15.01 -0.58
N ALA A 177 1.15 15.08 0.05
CA ALA A 177 1.62 14.04 0.98
C ALA A 177 0.66 13.79 2.15
N VAL A 178 0.09 14.84 2.73
CA VAL A 178 -0.84 14.70 3.86
C VAL A 178 -2.19 14.16 3.39
N GLN A 179 -2.69 14.64 2.25
CA GLN A 179 -3.94 14.15 1.63
C GLN A 179 -3.86 12.66 1.28
N ALA A 180 -2.75 12.23 0.67
CA ALA A 180 -2.52 10.83 0.34
C ALA A 180 -2.43 9.92 1.58
N ARG A 181 -1.98 10.45 2.74
CA ARG A 181 -1.98 9.73 4.01
C ARG A 181 -3.38 9.70 4.64
N ALA A 182 -4.13 10.79 4.55
CA ALA A 182 -5.52 10.84 4.99
C ALA A 182 -6.38 9.79 4.26
N ALA A 183 -6.17 9.63 2.96
CA ALA A 183 -6.88 8.65 2.15
C ALA A 183 -6.77 7.22 2.66
N ALA A 184 -5.59 6.79 3.14
CA ALA A 184 -5.40 5.45 3.69
C ALA A 184 -6.28 5.24 4.95
N VAL A 185 -6.32 6.24 5.84
CA VAL A 185 -7.16 6.19 7.04
C VAL A 185 -8.64 6.25 6.67
N TYR A 186 -9.04 7.05 5.68
CA TYR A 186 -10.42 7.11 5.19
C TYR A 186 -10.87 5.76 4.60
N ARG A 187 -10.02 5.13 3.78
CA ARG A 187 -10.25 3.77 3.27
C ARG A 187 -10.46 2.79 4.42
N ASP A 188 -9.59 2.79 5.43
CA ASP A 188 -9.68 1.86 6.56
C ASP A 188 -10.96 2.05 7.40
N ARG A 189 -11.55 3.25 7.38
CA ARG A 189 -12.85 3.56 8.01
C ARG A 189 -14.06 3.26 7.11
N GLY A 190 -13.84 2.89 5.86
CA GLY A 190 -14.88 2.63 4.88
C GLY A 190 -15.39 3.87 4.14
N TRP A 191 -14.72 5.01 4.34
CA TRP A 191 -15.00 6.27 3.66
C TRP A 191 -14.33 6.28 2.29
N ARG A 192 -14.77 5.37 1.42
CA ARG A 192 -14.11 5.09 0.13
C ARG A 192 -14.15 6.28 -0.81
N GLU A 193 -15.24 7.04 -0.83
CA GLU A 193 -15.34 8.23 -1.68
C GLU A 193 -14.41 9.35 -1.19
N ASP A 194 -14.34 9.59 0.12
CA ASP A 194 -13.40 10.56 0.70
C ASP A 194 -11.94 10.14 0.44
N ALA A 195 -11.64 8.84 0.52
CA ALA A 195 -10.33 8.31 0.17
C ALA A 195 -9.99 8.53 -1.32
N ALA A 196 -10.95 8.31 -2.22
CA ALA A 196 -10.76 8.50 -3.65
C ALA A 196 -10.52 9.97 -4.00
N VAL A 197 -11.31 10.88 -3.42
CA VAL A 197 -11.14 12.33 -3.59
C VAL A 197 -9.78 12.77 -3.08
N ALA A 198 -9.40 12.35 -1.86
CA ALA A 198 -8.11 12.73 -1.28
C ALA A 198 -6.90 12.23 -2.10
N LEU A 199 -6.98 11.04 -2.72
CA LEU A 199 -5.94 10.54 -3.62
C LEU A 199 -5.93 11.28 -4.96
N SER A 200 -7.09 11.61 -5.51
CA SER A 200 -7.21 12.39 -6.74
C SER A 200 -6.58 13.78 -6.57
N ASP A 201 -6.92 14.48 -5.48
CA ASP A 201 -6.37 15.79 -5.15
C ASP A 201 -4.86 15.72 -4.91
N ALA A 202 -4.41 14.71 -4.16
CA ALA A 202 -2.98 14.50 -3.91
C ALA A 202 -2.21 14.26 -5.22
N ALA A 203 -2.73 13.41 -6.11
CA ALA A 203 -2.09 13.13 -7.40
C ALA A 203 -2.06 14.38 -8.30
N ALA A 204 -3.12 15.19 -8.30
CA ALA A 204 -3.16 16.44 -9.07
C ALA A 204 -2.16 17.48 -8.55
N ALA A 205 -1.98 17.57 -7.22
CA ALA A 205 -1.10 18.52 -6.57
C ALA A 205 0.36 18.06 -6.44
N ALA A 206 0.66 16.77 -6.62
CA ALA A 206 2.02 16.24 -6.55
C ALA A 206 2.91 16.82 -7.66
N GLU A 207 4.08 17.35 -7.28
CA GLU A 207 5.03 17.97 -8.21
C GLU A 207 5.98 16.94 -8.82
N ALA A 208 6.44 15.98 -8.03
CA ALA A 208 7.40 14.98 -8.47
C ALA A 208 6.70 13.82 -9.21
N PRO A 209 7.22 13.35 -10.36
CA PRO A 209 6.63 12.22 -11.10
C PRO A 209 6.49 10.94 -10.28
N ALA A 210 7.52 10.58 -9.48
CA ALA A 210 7.50 9.39 -8.63
C ALA A 210 6.45 9.50 -7.51
N GLU A 211 6.32 10.68 -6.89
CA GLU A 211 5.29 10.95 -5.88
C GLU A 211 3.89 10.84 -6.49
N ARG A 212 3.65 11.47 -7.65
CA ARG A 212 2.39 11.39 -8.37
C ARG A 212 2.05 9.96 -8.79
N ALA A 213 3.03 9.20 -9.28
CA ALA A 213 2.86 7.81 -9.67
C ALA A 213 2.42 6.94 -8.48
N ALA A 214 3.00 7.14 -7.29
CA ALA A 214 2.61 6.42 -6.09
C ALA A 214 1.17 6.76 -5.64
N TYR A 215 0.70 7.99 -5.82
CA TYR A 215 -0.70 8.33 -5.50
C TYR A 215 -1.68 7.76 -6.50
N LEU A 216 -1.33 7.75 -7.79
CA LEU A 216 -2.12 7.08 -8.82
C LEU A 216 -2.18 5.57 -8.62
N GLU A 217 -1.08 4.94 -8.19
CA GLU A 217 -1.07 3.52 -7.84
C GLU A 217 -2.07 3.23 -6.70
N ARG A 218 -2.03 4.01 -5.62
CA ARG A 218 -3.01 3.89 -4.52
C ARG A 218 -4.45 4.15 -4.96
N ALA A 219 -4.67 5.11 -5.86
CA ALA A 219 -5.99 5.37 -6.43
C ALA A 219 -6.49 4.18 -7.26
N GLY A 220 -5.58 3.55 -8.02
CA GLY A 220 -5.86 2.32 -8.76
C GLY A 220 -6.24 1.17 -7.84
N GLN A 221 -5.52 0.99 -6.73
CA GLN A 221 -5.83 -0.01 -5.70
C GLN A 221 -7.23 0.21 -5.11
N LEU A 222 -7.58 1.45 -4.76
CA LEU A 222 -8.90 1.77 -4.22
C LEU A 222 -10.01 1.52 -5.25
N ALA A 223 -9.80 1.86 -6.52
CA ALA A 223 -10.75 1.56 -7.59
C ALA A 223 -10.92 0.04 -7.78
N TRP A 224 -9.82 -0.73 -7.72
CA TRP A 224 -9.88 -2.19 -7.78
C TRP A 224 -10.68 -2.78 -6.61
N GLU A 225 -10.49 -2.28 -5.38
CA GLU A 225 -11.25 -2.71 -4.19
C GLU A 225 -12.77 -2.43 -4.28
N ARG A 226 -13.18 -1.53 -5.18
CA ARG A 226 -14.60 -1.23 -5.49
C ARG A 226 -15.13 -2.01 -6.70
N GLY A 227 -14.28 -2.78 -7.38
CA GLY A 227 -14.62 -3.45 -8.63
C GLY A 227 -14.64 -2.53 -9.87
N ASP A 228 -14.16 -1.29 -9.76
CA ASP A 228 -14.12 -0.33 -10.88
C ASP A 228 -12.92 -0.60 -11.80
N LEU A 229 -12.95 -1.72 -12.52
CA LEU A 229 -11.79 -2.24 -13.26
C LEU A 229 -11.22 -1.25 -14.28
N ASP A 230 -12.07 -0.56 -15.05
CA ASP A 230 -11.60 0.43 -16.03
C ASP A 230 -10.91 1.62 -15.38
N VAL A 231 -11.42 2.08 -14.24
CA VAL A 231 -10.83 3.20 -13.47
C VAL A 231 -9.49 2.74 -12.88
N ALA A 232 -9.45 1.55 -12.29
CA ALA A 232 -8.23 0.95 -11.74
C ALA A 232 -7.14 0.82 -12.79
N LEU A 233 -7.45 0.23 -13.95
CA LEU A 233 -6.50 0.04 -15.04
C LEU A 233 -5.94 1.37 -15.54
N ARG A 234 -6.78 2.40 -15.72
CA ARG A 234 -6.33 3.73 -16.14
C ARG A 234 -5.35 4.34 -15.13
N HIS A 235 -5.64 4.25 -13.84
CA HIS A 235 -4.76 4.76 -12.79
C HIS A 235 -3.42 4.02 -12.75
N PHE A 236 -3.43 2.68 -12.79
CA PHE A 236 -2.18 1.91 -12.80
C PHE A 236 -1.35 2.17 -14.07
N GLN A 237 -1.99 2.31 -15.24
CA GLN A 237 -1.28 2.68 -16.47
C GLN A 237 -0.70 4.09 -16.41
N ALA A 238 -1.42 5.05 -15.81
CA ALA A 238 -0.90 6.39 -15.59
C ALA A 238 0.30 6.40 -14.64
N ALA A 239 0.24 5.62 -13.55
CA ALA A 239 1.34 5.45 -12.62
C ALA A 239 2.61 4.92 -13.31
N VAL A 240 2.49 3.82 -14.08
CA VAL A 240 3.63 3.22 -14.80
C VAL A 240 4.19 4.15 -15.89
N ARG A 241 3.35 4.98 -16.54
CA ARG A 241 3.83 5.98 -17.51
C ARG A 241 4.66 7.09 -16.84
N LEU A 242 4.30 7.47 -15.62
CA LEU A 242 4.99 8.54 -14.88
C LEU A 242 6.26 8.05 -14.20
N ASP A 243 6.22 6.84 -13.63
CA ASP A 243 7.36 6.16 -13.05
C ASP A 243 7.34 4.68 -13.48
N PRO A 244 8.16 4.30 -14.48
CA PRO A 244 8.29 2.90 -14.91
C PRO A 244 8.75 1.93 -13.81
N ASP A 245 9.26 2.45 -12.69
CA ASP A 245 9.64 1.69 -11.50
C ASP A 245 8.61 1.81 -10.36
N GLN A 246 7.40 2.30 -10.62
CA GLN A 246 6.26 2.10 -9.73
C GLN A 246 5.79 0.64 -9.83
N ARG A 247 6.62 -0.28 -9.32
CA ARG A 247 6.51 -1.73 -9.52
C ARG A 247 5.17 -2.29 -9.01
N ALA A 248 4.63 -1.76 -7.92
CA ALA A 248 3.30 -2.11 -7.42
C ALA A 248 2.16 -1.86 -8.43
N ALA A 249 2.27 -0.82 -9.28
CA ALA A 249 1.28 -0.56 -10.30
C ALA A 249 1.28 -1.63 -11.41
N LEU A 250 2.40 -2.31 -11.67
CA LEU A 250 2.44 -3.43 -12.63
C LEU A 250 1.65 -4.64 -12.10
N ALA A 251 1.78 -4.96 -10.81
CA ALA A 251 0.97 -6.01 -10.18
C ALA A 251 -0.52 -5.64 -10.20
N GLY A 252 -0.85 -4.37 -9.87
CA GLY A 252 -2.22 -3.85 -9.98
C GLY A 252 -2.81 -3.95 -11.39
N GLN A 253 -2.01 -3.69 -12.44
CA GLN A 253 -2.40 -3.95 -13.83
C GLN A 253 -2.67 -5.44 -14.06
N GLY A 254 -1.77 -6.32 -13.63
CA GLY A 254 -1.95 -7.77 -13.75
C GLY A 254 -3.26 -8.24 -13.14
N ARG A 255 -3.54 -7.82 -11.90
CA ARG A 255 -4.77 -8.13 -11.18
C ARG A 255 -6.02 -7.64 -11.89
N THR A 256 -5.98 -6.39 -12.38
CA THR A 256 -7.12 -5.76 -13.05
C THR A 256 -7.36 -6.36 -14.45
N LEU A 257 -6.30 -6.67 -15.18
CA LEU A 257 -6.37 -7.31 -16.50
C LEU A 257 -6.92 -8.73 -16.40
N ALA A 258 -6.55 -9.48 -15.35
CA ALA A 258 -7.11 -10.80 -15.09
C ALA A 258 -8.62 -10.71 -14.85
N ALA A 259 -9.06 -9.77 -14.01
CA ALA A 259 -10.48 -9.50 -13.75
C ALA A 259 -11.26 -9.08 -15.02
N LEU A 260 -10.61 -8.40 -15.97
CA LEU A 260 -11.18 -8.03 -17.27
C LEU A 260 -11.15 -9.19 -18.31
N GLY A 261 -10.68 -10.39 -17.95
CA GLY A 261 -10.53 -11.52 -18.87
C GLY A 261 -9.38 -11.38 -19.87
N ARG A 262 -8.49 -10.39 -19.70
CA ARG A 262 -7.32 -10.13 -20.56
C ARG A 262 -6.11 -10.93 -20.09
N THR A 263 -6.26 -12.25 -20.07
CA THR A 263 -5.35 -13.19 -19.39
C THR A 263 -3.89 -13.08 -19.84
N THR A 264 -3.61 -13.03 -21.15
CA THR A 264 -2.22 -12.96 -21.64
C THR A 264 -1.52 -11.69 -21.15
N GLU A 265 -2.22 -10.56 -21.16
CA GLU A 265 -1.67 -9.28 -20.69
C GLU A 265 -1.49 -9.29 -19.16
N ALA A 266 -2.43 -9.91 -18.44
CA ALA A 266 -2.36 -10.08 -16.99
C ALA A 266 -1.11 -10.85 -16.57
N LEU A 267 -0.86 -12.01 -17.20
CA LEU A 267 0.32 -12.84 -16.93
C LEU A 267 1.62 -12.10 -17.22
N ASN A 268 1.66 -11.34 -18.32
CA ASN A 268 2.83 -10.52 -18.65
C ASN A 268 3.08 -9.41 -17.62
N ALA A 269 2.02 -8.73 -17.17
CA ALA A 269 2.12 -7.67 -16.17
C ALA A 269 2.60 -8.21 -14.81
N TYR A 270 2.06 -9.35 -14.34
CA TYR A 270 2.54 -10.01 -13.11
C TYR A 270 3.99 -10.48 -13.22
N ARG A 271 4.39 -11.10 -14.34
CA ARG A 271 5.78 -11.50 -14.56
C ARG A 271 6.72 -10.31 -14.54
N ALA A 272 6.34 -9.19 -15.18
CA ALA A 272 7.10 -7.95 -15.14
C ALA A 272 7.17 -7.37 -13.72
N ALA A 273 6.07 -7.41 -12.97
CA ALA A 273 6.03 -6.98 -11.57
C ALA A 273 6.99 -7.80 -10.72
N LEU A 274 6.93 -9.14 -10.78
CA LEU A 274 7.78 -10.05 -10.00
C LEU A 274 9.25 -10.02 -10.41
N ALA A 275 9.56 -9.78 -11.69
CA ALA A 275 10.92 -9.61 -12.16
C ALA A 275 11.56 -8.34 -11.59
N LYS A 276 10.77 -7.29 -11.39
CA LYS A 276 11.24 -6.03 -10.79
C LYS A 276 11.16 -6.06 -9.27
N GLN A 277 10.05 -6.51 -8.69
CA GLN A 277 9.77 -6.50 -7.25
C GLN A 277 9.32 -7.89 -6.83
N PRO A 278 10.22 -8.73 -6.31
CA PRO A 278 9.93 -10.11 -5.96
C PRO A 278 9.16 -10.21 -4.63
N LEU A 279 7.94 -9.67 -4.58
CA LEU A 279 7.09 -9.75 -3.39
C LEU A 279 6.32 -11.08 -3.30
N PRO A 280 6.24 -11.69 -2.09
CA PRO A 280 5.44 -12.88 -1.84
C PRO A 280 3.97 -12.74 -2.24
N GLU A 281 3.36 -11.57 -2.00
CA GLU A 281 1.95 -11.31 -2.31
C GLU A 281 1.67 -11.44 -3.81
N TYR A 282 2.56 -10.92 -4.67
CA TYR A 282 2.39 -11.02 -6.12
C TYR A 282 2.60 -12.45 -6.63
N ALA A 283 3.43 -13.24 -5.93
CA ALA A 283 3.60 -14.65 -6.24
C ALA A 283 2.34 -15.45 -5.87
N LEU A 284 1.72 -15.14 -4.72
CA LEU A 284 0.43 -15.73 -4.33
C LEU A 284 -0.66 -15.42 -5.36
N GLU A 285 -0.84 -14.15 -5.72
CA GLU A 285 -1.86 -13.71 -6.68
C GLU A 285 -1.66 -14.34 -8.07
N LEU A 286 -0.40 -14.44 -8.55
CA LEU A 286 -0.10 -15.09 -9.82
C LEU A 286 -0.30 -16.61 -9.74
N GLY A 287 0.00 -17.23 -8.60
CA GLY A 287 -0.27 -18.64 -8.34
C GLY A 287 -1.77 -18.97 -8.43
N GLU A 288 -2.60 -18.21 -7.72
CA GLU A 288 -4.07 -18.35 -7.75
C GLU A 288 -4.63 -18.11 -9.17
N LEU A 289 -4.05 -17.16 -9.92
CA LEU A 289 -4.42 -16.97 -11.32
C LEU A 289 -4.06 -18.19 -12.18
N TYR A 290 -2.89 -18.80 -11.99
CA TYR A 290 -2.54 -20.02 -12.71
C TYR A 290 -3.47 -21.18 -12.34
N GLU A 291 -3.90 -21.31 -11.10
CA GLU A 291 -4.88 -22.33 -10.70
C GLU A 291 -6.23 -22.13 -11.37
N ALA A 292 -6.73 -20.89 -11.39
CA ALA A 292 -7.98 -20.56 -12.08
C ALA A 292 -7.92 -20.83 -13.59
N LEU A 293 -6.71 -20.92 -14.17
CA LEU A 293 -6.45 -21.25 -15.57
C LEU A 293 -6.10 -22.74 -15.78
N ASP A 294 -6.24 -23.58 -14.76
CA ASP A 294 -5.89 -25.01 -14.77
C ASP A 294 -4.39 -25.28 -15.08
N MET A 295 -3.53 -24.34 -14.70
CA MET A 295 -2.06 -24.40 -14.90
C MET A 295 -1.34 -24.79 -13.60
N GLY A 296 -1.72 -25.90 -12.99
CA GLY A 296 -1.26 -26.28 -11.64
C GLY A 296 0.26 -26.39 -11.45
N GLN A 297 1.03 -26.75 -12.50
CA GLN A 297 2.50 -26.74 -12.41
C GLN A 297 3.07 -25.32 -12.31
N ALA A 298 2.50 -24.36 -13.07
CA ALA A 298 2.93 -22.97 -13.01
C ALA A 298 2.55 -22.33 -11.68
N ALA A 299 1.39 -22.69 -11.12
CA ALA A 299 0.96 -22.27 -9.78
C ALA A 299 1.96 -22.72 -8.70
N ARG A 300 2.31 -24.01 -8.67
CA ARG A 300 3.31 -24.57 -7.74
C ARG A 300 4.64 -23.82 -7.77
N VAL A 301 5.14 -23.48 -8.95
CA VAL A 301 6.38 -22.69 -9.08
C VAL A 301 6.25 -21.33 -8.38
N GLN A 302 5.10 -20.66 -8.46
CA GLN A 302 4.92 -19.38 -7.75
C GLN A 302 4.85 -19.55 -6.23
N TYR A 303 4.24 -20.63 -5.76
CA TYR A 303 4.16 -20.95 -4.33
C TYR A 303 5.51 -21.32 -3.72
N ASP A 304 6.36 -22.04 -4.46
CA ASP A 304 7.73 -22.31 -4.03
C ASP A 304 8.55 -21.01 -3.96
N LEU A 305 8.42 -20.14 -4.97
CA LEU A 305 9.06 -18.81 -4.96
C LEU A 305 8.56 -17.93 -3.81
N LEU A 306 7.27 -18.01 -3.47
CA LEU A 306 6.70 -17.31 -2.31
C LEU A 306 7.44 -17.72 -1.04
N ARG A 307 7.52 -19.02 -0.75
CA ARG A 307 8.19 -19.55 0.46
C ARG A 307 9.68 -19.21 0.51
N GLU A 308 10.39 -19.27 -0.62
CA GLU A 308 11.80 -18.89 -0.69
C GLU A 308 12.00 -17.40 -0.36
N ARG A 309 11.15 -16.55 -0.92
CA ARG A 309 11.23 -15.09 -0.74
C ARG A 309 10.91 -14.66 0.68
N THR A 310 9.88 -15.22 1.30
CA THR A 310 9.54 -14.92 2.70
C THR A 310 10.68 -15.35 3.63
N ALA A 311 11.31 -16.51 3.39
CA ALA A 311 12.48 -16.95 4.14
C ALA A 311 13.67 -15.99 3.98
N ARG A 312 13.93 -15.50 2.76
CA ARG A 312 14.98 -14.49 2.51
C ARG A 312 14.65 -13.14 3.15
N ALA A 313 13.39 -12.70 3.10
CA ALA A 313 12.94 -11.44 3.66
C ALA A 313 13.02 -11.44 5.19
N ALA A 314 12.73 -12.57 5.84
CA ALA A 314 12.90 -12.77 7.28
C ALA A 314 14.35 -12.54 7.73
N ALA A 315 15.35 -12.88 6.90
CA ALA A 315 16.76 -12.58 7.21
C ALA A 315 17.07 -11.06 7.23
N GLY A 316 16.28 -10.25 6.53
CA GLY A 316 16.30 -8.77 6.61
C GLY A 316 15.45 -8.20 7.75
N GLY A 317 14.77 -9.04 8.51
CA GLY A 317 13.86 -8.69 9.59
C GLY A 317 12.45 -8.33 9.12
N VAL A 318 12.06 -8.70 7.89
CA VAL A 318 10.69 -8.48 7.39
C VAL A 318 9.78 -9.58 7.93
N ASP A 319 8.65 -9.18 8.51
CA ASP A 319 7.57 -10.10 8.88
C ASP A 319 6.57 -10.28 7.73
N ASP A 320 6.62 -11.46 7.11
CA ASP A 320 5.70 -11.90 6.07
C ASP A 320 4.74 -13.02 6.56
N GLU A 321 4.53 -13.16 7.88
CA GLU A 321 3.68 -14.24 8.43
C GLU A 321 2.21 -14.10 8.01
N LEU A 322 1.73 -12.89 7.71
CA LEU A 322 0.36 -12.71 7.19
C LEU A 322 0.18 -13.35 5.81
N VAL A 323 1.10 -13.10 4.88
CA VAL A 323 1.01 -13.66 3.52
C VAL A 323 1.28 -15.16 3.52
N LEU A 324 2.21 -15.64 4.36
CA LEU A 324 2.40 -17.08 4.58
C LEU A 324 1.16 -17.73 5.18
N GLY A 325 0.52 -17.10 6.16
CA GLY A 325 -0.71 -17.61 6.77
C GLY A 325 -1.85 -17.74 5.77
N HIS A 326 -2.07 -16.73 4.92
CA HIS A 326 -3.05 -16.81 3.84
C HIS A 326 -2.74 -17.94 2.85
N PHE A 327 -1.47 -18.04 2.44
CA PHE A 327 -1.05 -19.06 1.50
C PHE A 327 -1.19 -20.48 2.08
N GLU A 328 -0.72 -20.73 3.31
CA GLU A 328 -0.81 -22.05 3.94
C GLU A 328 -2.28 -22.44 4.22
N ALA A 329 -3.16 -21.48 4.53
CA ALA A 329 -4.59 -21.75 4.75
C ALA A 329 -5.28 -22.31 3.51
N ASP A 330 -4.92 -21.81 2.32
CA ASP A 330 -5.60 -22.19 1.06
C ASP A 330 -4.87 -23.26 0.25
N HIS A 331 -3.53 -23.22 0.23
CA HIS A 331 -2.68 -23.91 -0.73
C HIS A 331 -1.60 -24.79 -0.08
N GLY A 332 -1.55 -24.81 1.25
CA GLY A 332 -0.54 -25.54 2.01
C GLY A 332 -1.15 -26.29 3.19
N ASP A 333 -0.56 -26.11 4.37
CA ASP A 333 -1.03 -26.73 5.61
C ASP A 333 -1.85 -25.75 6.47
N PRO A 334 -3.20 -25.92 6.56
CA PRO A 334 -4.03 -25.01 7.33
C PRO A 334 -3.74 -25.03 8.84
N ASP A 335 -3.24 -26.13 9.40
CA ASP A 335 -2.80 -26.18 10.80
C ASP A 335 -1.59 -25.26 11.02
N SER A 336 -0.63 -25.27 10.08
CA SER A 336 0.50 -24.33 10.09
C SER A 336 0.02 -22.88 9.99
N ALA A 337 -0.99 -22.61 9.14
CA ALA A 337 -1.58 -21.27 9.02
C ALA A 337 -2.15 -20.78 10.36
N VAL A 338 -2.93 -21.62 11.06
CA VAL A 338 -3.47 -21.28 12.38
C VAL A 338 -2.35 -20.99 13.37
N GLN A 339 -1.30 -21.81 13.44
CA GLN A 339 -0.18 -21.60 14.36
C GLN A 339 0.53 -20.25 14.12
N ARG A 340 0.82 -19.94 12.86
CA ARG A 340 1.46 -18.70 12.43
C ARG A 340 0.60 -17.50 12.77
N LEU A 341 -0.66 -17.51 12.35
CA LEU A 341 -1.58 -16.39 12.50
C LEU A 341 -2.00 -16.17 13.96
N ARG A 342 -2.06 -17.21 14.80
CA ARG A 342 -2.22 -17.04 16.26
C ARG A 342 -1.01 -16.34 16.88
N THR A 343 0.20 -16.66 16.42
CA THR A 343 1.42 -15.99 16.87
C THR A 343 1.42 -14.53 16.42
N GLU A 344 1.02 -14.28 15.18
CA GLU A 344 0.96 -12.95 14.63
C GLU A 344 -0.12 -12.09 15.30
N TRP A 345 -1.29 -12.67 15.60
CA TRP A 345 -2.35 -12.00 16.34
C TRP A 345 -1.91 -11.54 17.73
N ARG A 346 -1.12 -12.37 18.45
CA ARG A 346 -0.54 -11.99 19.75
C ARG A 346 0.47 -10.85 19.63
N ARG A 347 1.20 -10.78 18.52
CA ARG A 347 2.24 -9.77 18.25
C ARG A 347 1.64 -8.44 17.78
N GLN A 348 0.71 -8.50 16.83
CA GLN A 348 0.05 -7.36 16.18
C GLN A 348 -1.43 -7.67 15.86
N PRO A 349 -2.37 -7.33 16.76
CA PRO A 349 -3.78 -7.65 16.61
C PRO A 349 -4.52 -6.75 15.60
N GLY A 350 -4.12 -6.78 14.33
CA GLY A 350 -4.71 -6.01 13.23
C GLY A 350 -5.89 -6.70 12.55
N VAL A 351 -6.78 -5.92 11.90
CA VAL A 351 -7.97 -6.46 11.23
C VAL A 351 -7.66 -7.48 10.13
N ALA A 352 -6.55 -7.32 9.42
CA ALA A 352 -6.12 -8.28 8.39
C ALA A 352 -5.66 -9.61 9.01
N VAL A 353 -4.99 -9.56 10.17
CA VAL A 353 -4.58 -10.76 10.90
C VAL A 353 -5.81 -11.46 11.50
N ALA A 354 -6.80 -10.70 11.98
CA ALA A 354 -8.07 -11.27 12.43
C ALA A 354 -8.80 -11.99 11.30
N ASP A 355 -8.92 -11.38 10.11
CA ASP A 355 -9.55 -12.04 8.96
C ASP A 355 -8.80 -13.33 8.57
N ALA A 356 -7.48 -13.24 8.38
CA ALA A 356 -6.66 -14.38 8.01
C ALA A 356 -6.75 -15.52 9.03
N LEU A 357 -6.69 -15.20 10.33
CA LEU A 357 -6.82 -16.20 11.40
C LEU A 357 -8.21 -16.82 11.42
N GLY A 358 -9.26 -16.02 11.24
CA GLY A 358 -10.62 -16.52 11.11
C GLY A 358 -10.74 -17.51 9.95
N TRP A 359 -10.19 -17.15 8.79
CA TRP A 359 -10.17 -18.04 7.63
C TRP A 359 -9.36 -19.32 7.87
N ALA A 360 -8.16 -19.23 8.47
CA ALA A 360 -7.36 -20.42 8.76
C ALA A 360 -8.07 -21.38 9.74
N LEU A 361 -8.74 -20.85 10.76
CA LEU A 361 -9.54 -21.65 11.71
C LEU A 361 -10.73 -22.34 11.03
N HIS A 362 -11.38 -21.67 10.08
CA HIS A 362 -12.40 -22.30 9.25
C HIS A 362 -11.84 -23.47 8.46
N ARG A 363 -10.65 -23.28 7.87
CA ARG A 363 -9.96 -24.32 7.10
C ARG A 363 -9.55 -25.54 7.94
N THR A 364 -9.46 -25.41 9.27
CA THR A 364 -9.24 -26.52 10.22
C THR A 364 -10.53 -27.04 10.88
N GLY A 365 -11.70 -26.48 10.54
CA GLY A 365 -13.01 -26.87 11.11
C GLY A 365 -13.33 -26.26 12.48
N GLU A 366 -12.58 -25.25 12.92
CA GLU A 366 -12.80 -24.52 14.18
C GLU A 366 -13.77 -23.33 13.98
N ASP A 367 -14.92 -23.55 13.33
CA ASP A 367 -15.79 -22.50 12.80
C ASP A 367 -16.38 -21.55 13.85
N GLU A 368 -16.69 -22.06 15.05
CA GLU A 368 -17.20 -21.21 16.13
C GLU A 368 -16.16 -20.17 16.60
N GLU A 369 -14.88 -20.53 16.59
CA GLU A 369 -13.80 -19.60 16.88
C GLU A 369 -13.52 -18.71 15.67
N ALA A 370 -13.49 -19.30 14.47
CA ALA A 370 -13.33 -18.58 13.20
C ALA A 370 -14.30 -17.39 13.10
N LEU A 371 -15.57 -17.61 13.42
CA LEU A 371 -16.61 -16.58 13.35
C LEU A 371 -16.35 -15.38 14.28
N LYS A 372 -15.69 -15.59 15.43
CA LYS A 372 -15.34 -14.49 16.36
C LYS A 372 -14.34 -13.54 15.69
N PHE A 373 -13.33 -14.11 15.02
CA PHE A 373 -12.30 -13.35 14.32
C PHE A 373 -12.83 -12.70 13.03
N ALA A 374 -13.62 -13.42 12.24
CA ALA A 374 -14.27 -12.87 11.04
C ALA A 374 -15.17 -11.67 11.38
N ARG A 375 -15.98 -11.77 12.45
CA ARG A 375 -16.80 -10.64 12.93
C ARG A 375 -15.95 -9.47 13.41
N LEU A 376 -14.82 -9.73 14.06
CA LEU A 376 -13.90 -8.68 14.50
C LEU A 376 -13.31 -7.93 13.30
N ALA A 377 -12.92 -8.64 12.25
CA ALA A 377 -12.39 -8.07 11.01
C ALA A 377 -13.40 -7.19 10.25
N ASN A 378 -14.71 -7.46 10.40
CA ASN A 378 -15.80 -6.70 9.77
C ASN A 378 -16.52 -5.73 10.74
N ASP A 379 -16.09 -5.60 12.00
CA ASP A 379 -16.72 -4.71 12.98
C ASP A 379 -16.33 -3.24 12.74
N LYS A 380 -17.24 -2.49 12.11
CA LYS A 380 -17.09 -1.04 11.85
C LYS A 380 -16.77 -0.21 13.10
N LYS A 381 -17.18 -0.65 14.31
CA LYS A 381 -16.91 0.07 15.56
C LYS A 381 -15.51 -0.22 16.12
N ARG A 382 -14.94 -1.38 15.77
CA ARG A 382 -13.63 -1.85 16.27
C ARG A 382 -12.51 -1.80 15.26
N GLY A 383 -12.77 -1.43 14.01
CA GLY A 383 -11.72 -1.25 13.01
C GLY A 383 -12.00 -1.83 11.63
N GLY A 384 -12.98 -2.73 11.53
CA GLY A 384 -13.41 -3.39 10.29
C GLY A 384 -14.17 -2.48 9.32
N GLY A 385 -13.78 -1.21 9.23
CA GLY A 385 -14.40 -0.23 8.35
C GLY A 385 -14.05 -0.43 6.87
N VAL A 386 -12.98 -1.15 6.54
CA VAL A 386 -12.38 -1.29 5.18
C VAL A 386 -13.39 -1.69 4.09
N ARG A 387 -14.51 -2.34 4.46
CA ARG A 387 -15.52 -2.92 3.55
C ARG A 387 -14.91 -3.92 2.55
N SER A 388 -13.99 -4.77 2.97
CA SER A 388 -13.31 -5.72 2.09
C SER A 388 -14.25 -6.82 1.56
N ALA A 389 -14.27 -7.05 0.24
CA ALA A 389 -15.04 -8.15 -0.35
C ALA A 389 -14.55 -9.51 0.16
N LEU A 390 -13.22 -9.67 0.27
CA LEU A 390 -12.59 -10.89 0.76
C LEU A 390 -13.00 -11.20 2.21
N TYR A 391 -13.01 -10.19 3.09
CA TYR A 391 -13.32 -10.41 4.51
C TYR A 391 -14.79 -10.77 4.72
N VAL A 392 -15.67 -10.16 3.93
CA VAL A 392 -17.09 -10.46 3.96
C VAL A 392 -17.35 -11.85 3.35
N TYR A 393 -16.61 -12.23 2.30
CA TYR A 393 -16.66 -13.57 1.72
C TYR A 393 -16.26 -14.63 2.76
N HIS A 394 -15.11 -14.48 3.43
CA HIS A 394 -14.67 -15.41 4.47
C HIS A 394 -15.72 -15.55 5.57
N GLN A 395 -16.30 -14.45 6.06
CA GLN A 395 -17.36 -14.50 7.05
C GLN A 395 -18.60 -15.25 6.52
N GLY A 396 -18.99 -15.03 5.26
CA GLY A 396 -20.12 -15.71 4.64
C GLY A 396 -19.93 -17.24 4.55
N MET A 397 -18.72 -17.68 4.19
CA MET A 397 -18.37 -19.10 4.14
C MET A 397 -18.35 -19.75 5.54
N ILE A 398 -17.82 -19.05 6.55
CA ILE A 398 -17.85 -19.52 7.94
C ILE A 398 -19.28 -19.65 8.46
N GLU A 399 -20.13 -18.65 8.18
CA GLU A 399 -21.53 -18.68 8.57
C GLU A 399 -22.31 -19.80 7.87
N LEU A 400 -21.94 -20.15 6.64
CA LEU A 400 -22.51 -21.29 5.92
C LEU A 400 -22.22 -22.61 6.66
N GLU A 401 -20.97 -22.84 7.04
CA GLU A 401 -20.55 -24.07 7.75
C GLU A 401 -21.28 -24.20 9.09
N LEU A 402 -21.49 -23.07 9.78
CA LEU A 402 -22.28 -22.98 11.01
C LEU A 402 -23.81 -23.04 10.78
N ARG A 403 -24.26 -23.35 9.57
CA ARG A 403 -25.67 -23.46 9.17
C ARG A 403 -26.49 -22.18 9.37
N MET A 404 -25.83 -21.03 9.33
CA MET A 404 -26.46 -19.71 9.41
C MET A 404 -26.84 -19.21 7.99
N SER A 405 -27.60 -20.01 7.24
CA SER A 405 -27.84 -19.83 5.80
C SER A 405 -28.29 -18.42 5.40
N GLY A 406 -29.17 -17.79 6.19
CA GLY A 406 -29.62 -16.41 5.92
C GLY A 406 -28.51 -15.36 6.08
N ALA A 407 -27.60 -15.53 7.05
CA ALA A 407 -26.46 -14.64 7.23
C ALA A 407 -25.39 -14.88 6.16
N ALA A 408 -25.07 -16.16 5.90
CA ALA A 408 -24.16 -16.58 4.86
C ALA A 408 -24.54 -15.98 3.51
N ARG A 409 -25.81 -16.11 3.10
CA ARG A 409 -26.29 -15.55 1.84
C ARG A 409 -26.11 -14.04 1.77
N ARG A 410 -26.48 -13.31 2.82
CA ARG A 410 -26.34 -11.84 2.85
C ARG A 410 -24.88 -11.42 2.69
N HIS A 411 -23.95 -12.08 3.38
CA HIS A 411 -22.53 -11.73 3.29
C HIS A 411 -21.92 -12.15 1.94
N LEU A 412 -22.25 -13.32 1.40
CA LEU A 412 -21.78 -13.70 0.06
C LEU A 412 -22.29 -12.75 -1.04
N GLN A 413 -23.57 -12.34 -0.98
CA GLN A 413 -24.12 -11.31 -1.87
C GLN A 413 -23.41 -9.96 -1.69
N GLU A 414 -23.15 -9.55 -0.45
CA GLU A 414 -22.44 -8.32 -0.14
C GLU A 414 -21.01 -8.34 -0.68
N ALA A 415 -20.28 -9.45 -0.57
CA ALA A 415 -18.94 -9.59 -1.10
C ALA A 415 -18.90 -9.36 -2.62
N LEU A 416 -19.80 -10.01 -3.37
CA LEU A 416 -19.93 -9.82 -4.82
C LEU A 416 -20.39 -8.40 -5.18
N ARG A 417 -21.22 -7.77 -4.34
CA ARG A 417 -21.65 -6.37 -4.53
C ARG A 417 -20.52 -5.37 -4.26
N ILE A 418 -19.62 -5.67 -3.33
CA ILE A 418 -18.45 -4.83 -3.02
C ILE A 418 -17.46 -4.84 -4.18
N ASN A 419 -17.13 -6.04 -4.67
CA ASN A 419 -16.27 -6.24 -5.82
C ASN A 419 -16.56 -7.64 -6.40
N PRO A 420 -17.18 -7.77 -7.58
CA PRO A 420 -17.48 -9.07 -8.18
C PRO A 420 -16.25 -9.76 -8.79
N HIS A 421 -15.05 -9.19 -8.64
CA HIS A 421 -13.80 -9.68 -9.23
C HIS A 421 -12.66 -9.78 -8.21
N PHE A 422 -12.99 -9.86 -6.91
CA PHE A 422 -12.01 -9.78 -5.83
C PHE A 422 -11.02 -10.96 -5.77
N SER A 423 -11.36 -12.11 -6.37
CA SER A 423 -10.47 -13.26 -6.45
C SER A 423 -10.90 -14.20 -7.59
N PRO A 424 -9.97 -14.69 -8.43
CA PRO A 424 -10.29 -15.57 -9.55
C PRO A 424 -10.75 -16.98 -9.11
N THR A 425 -10.40 -17.40 -7.89
CA THR A 425 -10.75 -18.72 -7.34
C THR A 425 -11.96 -18.64 -6.40
N ARG A 426 -12.12 -17.56 -5.64
CA ARG A 426 -13.18 -17.43 -4.62
C ARG A 426 -14.50 -16.89 -5.16
N VAL A 427 -14.49 -16.05 -6.21
CA VAL A 427 -15.73 -15.54 -6.83
C VAL A 427 -16.60 -16.67 -7.40
N PRO A 428 -16.08 -17.60 -8.22
CA PRO A 428 -16.90 -18.71 -8.74
C PRO A 428 -17.49 -19.58 -7.63
N LEU A 429 -16.74 -19.78 -6.54
CA LEU A 429 -17.21 -20.53 -5.38
C LEU A 429 -18.36 -19.80 -4.68
N ALA A 430 -18.24 -18.49 -4.45
CA ALA A 430 -19.30 -17.68 -3.87
C ALA A 430 -20.61 -17.74 -4.70
N GLU A 431 -20.49 -17.65 -6.03
CA GLU A 431 -21.65 -17.74 -6.94
C GLU A 431 -22.31 -19.12 -6.91
N ALA A 432 -21.52 -20.20 -6.93
CA ALA A 432 -22.01 -21.57 -6.83
C ALA A 432 -22.74 -21.80 -5.50
N THR A 433 -22.14 -21.38 -4.39
CA THR A 433 -22.75 -21.46 -3.06
C THR A 433 -24.06 -20.68 -2.95
N LEU A 434 -24.13 -19.48 -3.52
CA LEU A 434 -25.37 -18.70 -3.55
C LEU A 434 -26.48 -19.40 -4.34
N LYS A 435 -26.13 -20.06 -5.45
CA LYS A 435 -27.07 -20.84 -6.25
C LYS A 435 -27.61 -22.04 -5.47
N GLU A 436 -26.77 -22.73 -4.70
CA GLU A 436 -27.16 -23.85 -3.84
C GLU A 436 -28.05 -23.41 -2.68
N LEU A 437 -27.75 -22.27 -2.07
CA LEU A 437 -28.56 -21.69 -1.00
C LEU A 437 -29.98 -21.31 -1.46
N GLY A 438 -30.20 -21.00 -2.74
CA GLY A 438 -31.50 -20.61 -3.29
C GLY A 438 -32.01 -19.25 -2.81
N GLU A 439 -33.32 -19.01 -2.93
CA GLU A 439 -33.99 -17.78 -2.46
C GLU A 439 -34.35 -17.84 -0.96
N PRO A 440 -34.62 -16.70 -0.28
CA PRO A 440 -35.00 -16.70 1.13
C PRO A 440 -36.32 -17.43 1.29
N SER A 441 -36.39 -18.37 2.24
CA SER A 441 -37.70 -18.90 2.59
C SER A 441 -38.53 -17.76 3.18
N VAL A 442 -39.86 -17.79 3.00
CA VAL A 442 -40.77 -16.77 3.54
C VAL A 442 -40.67 -16.70 5.08
N GLU A 443 -40.18 -17.76 5.73
CA GLU A 443 -39.94 -17.85 7.17
C GLU A 443 -38.67 -17.12 7.66
N ASP A 444 -37.70 -16.86 6.76
CA ASP A 444 -36.44 -16.16 7.07
C ASP A 444 -36.57 -14.62 7.04
N VAL A 445 -37.73 -14.10 6.62
CA VAL A 445 -38.04 -12.68 6.66
C VAL A 445 -38.52 -12.35 8.08
N PRO A 446 -37.80 -11.52 8.86
CA PRO A 446 -38.29 -11.10 10.17
C PRO A 446 -39.65 -10.44 9.98
N ASP A 447 -40.66 -10.95 10.68
CA ASP A 447 -42.02 -10.42 10.64
C ASP A 447 -42.01 -8.92 11.02
N MET A 448 -42.14 -8.07 9.99
CA MET A 448 -42.11 -6.61 10.13
C MET A 448 -43.36 -6.09 10.87
N ASP A 449 -44.37 -6.94 11.10
CA ASP A 449 -45.59 -6.61 11.85
C ASP A 449 -45.55 -7.05 13.32
N ALA A 450 -44.46 -7.69 13.77
CA ALA A 450 -44.29 -8.06 15.18
C ALA A 450 -44.05 -6.81 16.05
N LYS A 451 -45.15 -6.26 16.59
CA LYS A 451 -45.13 -5.16 17.57
C LYS A 451 -44.05 -5.39 18.64
N PRO A 452 -43.25 -4.36 19.00
CA PRO A 452 -42.22 -4.51 20.00
C PRO A 452 -42.83 -4.96 21.33
N LYS A 453 -42.38 -6.12 21.83
CA LYS A 453 -42.71 -6.58 23.18
C LYS A 453 -42.15 -5.55 24.16
N ARG A 454 -43.05 -4.76 24.76
CA ARG A 454 -42.73 -3.91 25.92
C ARG A 454 -42.23 -4.81 27.05
N ARG A 455 -40.97 -4.62 27.45
CA ARG A 455 -40.51 -4.88 28.82
C ARG A 455 -39.62 -3.73 29.25
#